data_AF-A0A816NFZ3-F1
#
_entry.id   AF-A0A816NFZ3-F1
#
_cell.length_a   1.000
_cell.length_b   1.000
_cell.length_c   1.000
_cell.angle_alpha   90.00
_cell.angle_beta   90.00
_cell.angle_gamma   90.00
#
_symmetry.space_group_name_H-M   'P 1'
#
loop_
_entity.id
_entity.type
_entity.pdbx_description
1 polymer ?
#
loop_
_entity_poly.entity_id
_entity_poly.type
_entity_poly.pdbx_seq_one_letter_code
_entity_poly.pdbx_strand_id
1 'polypeptide(L)'
;MTRVKHPLFGGAIQAFIPHGAIDASSIRLVPNNQEVFIHAESDQSIIIEILERVNQVSDENAIKYHFDALVEANDAQNIQDHIVDKIEAIPISSLIVQRLSSAWYLSGRQQVSKYHEQAKNLVHIHVCLLRLGGDLATDILISFNDPILISEQSSSNNEQNPNASQWTLNDFEQFFRSFDIVDYGLFVPESNNETSQSSNIDMS
;
A
#
# COMPACT_ATOMS: atom_id res chain seq x y z
N MET A 1 23.25 -5.57 -13.93
CA MET A 1 22.31 -6.61 -13.44
C MET A 1 20.92 -6.21 -13.90
N THR A 2 20.20 -7.09 -14.59
CA THR A 2 18.82 -6.83 -15.04
C THR A 2 17.90 -6.94 -13.83
N ARG A 3 17.14 -5.89 -13.53
CA ARG A 3 16.15 -5.90 -12.45
C ARG A 3 14.99 -6.82 -12.88
N VAL A 4 14.64 -7.80 -12.06
CA VAL A 4 13.53 -8.74 -12.31
C VAL A 4 12.33 -8.30 -11.49
N LYS A 5 11.13 -8.30 -12.09
CA LYS A 5 9.90 -8.00 -11.36
C LYS A 5 9.55 -9.17 -10.44
N HIS A 6 9.12 -8.87 -9.22
CA HIS A 6 8.66 -9.82 -8.24
C HIS A 6 7.14 -10.01 -8.38
N PRO A 7 6.62 -11.25 -8.29
CA PRO A 7 5.19 -11.53 -8.29
C PRO A 7 4.55 -11.07 -6.97
N LEU A 8 3.37 -10.48 -7.05
CA LEU A 8 2.52 -10.06 -5.93
C LEU A 8 1.14 -10.67 -6.11
N PHE A 9 0.42 -10.94 -5.02
CA PHE A 9 -0.93 -11.50 -5.03
C PHE A 9 -1.04 -12.77 -5.89
N GLY A 10 -0.22 -13.77 -5.57
CA GLY A 10 -0.17 -15.02 -6.34
C GLY A 10 0.34 -14.88 -7.78
N GLY A 11 0.96 -13.75 -8.11
CA GLY A 11 1.49 -13.45 -9.45
C GLY A 11 0.52 -12.70 -10.36
N ALA A 12 -0.67 -12.32 -9.88
CA ALA A 12 -1.61 -11.48 -10.62
C ALA A 12 -1.09 -10.04 -10.84
N ILE A 13 -0.15 -9.62 -10.00
CA ILE A 13 0.55 -8.33 -10.09
C ILE A 13 2.06 -8.58 -10.09
N GLN A 14 2.82 -7.70 -10.73
CA GLN A 14 4.28 -7.72 -10.67
C GLN A 14 4.87 -6.31 -10.55
N ALA A 15 5.95 -6.16 -9.77
CA ALA A 15 6.64 -4.88 -9.58
C ALA A 15 8.13 -5.08 -9.25
N PHE A 16 8.95 -4.05 -9.42
CA PHE A 16 10.32 -4.03 -8.91
C PHE A 16 10.30 -3.72 -7.41
N ILE A 17 10.72 -4.69 -6.61
CA ILE A 17 10.89 -4.49 -5.17
C ILE A 17 12.23 -3.78 -4.91
N PRO A 18 12.28 -2.82 -3.97
CA PRO A 18 13.54 -2.27 -3.49
C PRO A 18 14.49 -3.37 -2.99
N HIS A 19 15.80 -3.11 -3.11
CA HIS A 19 16.79 -4.08 -2.68
C HIS A 19 16.73 -4.30 -1.16
N GLY A 20 16.96 -5.53 -0.70
CA GLY A 20 16.96 -5.86 0.73
C GLY A 20 15.57 -5.94 1.38
N ALA A 21 14.49 -5.87 0.60
CA ALA A 21 13.14 -6.04 1.12
C ALA A 21 12.88 -7.45 1.62
N ILE A 22 12.33 -7.51 2.83
CA ILE A 22 11.84 -8.73 3.46
C ILE A 22 10.32 -8.72 3.35
N ASP A 23 9.76 -9.78 2.79
CA ASP A 23 8.32 -10.02 2.81
C ASP A 23 7.88 -10.39 4.24
N ALA A 24 7.01 -9.57 4.81
CA ALA A 24 6.52 -9.75 6.16
C ALA A 24 5.60 -10.97 6.32
N SER A 25 5.06 -11.52 5.24
CA SER A 25 4.27 -12.78 5.27
C SER A 25 5.09 -13.96 5.82
N SER A 26 6.41 -13.90 5.69
CA SER A 26 7.34 -14.90 6.23
C SER A 26 7.45 -14.91 7.76
N ILE A 27 7.05 -13.82 8.42
CA ILE A 27 7.22 -13.61 9.86
C ILE A 27 5.89 -13.37 10.60
N ARG A 28 4.85 -12.94 9.90
CA ARG A 28 3.51 -12.70 10.45
C ARG A 28 2.42 -12.99 9.43
N LEU A 29 1.20 -13.18 9.92
CA LEU A 29 0.04 -13.24 9.04
C LEU A 29 -0.23 -11.86 8.45
N VAL A 30 -0.36 -11.81 7.12
CA VAL A 30 -0.75 -10.62 6.36
C VAL A 30 -2.08 -10.93 5.68
N PRO A 31 -3.08 -10.04 5.72
CA PRO A 31 -4.35 -10.22 5.02
C PRO A 31 -4.14 -10.50 3.52
N ASN A 32 -5.01 -11.32 2.92
CA ASN A 32 -4.86 -11.71 1.51
C ASN A 32 -4.98 -10.53 0.51
N ASN A 33 -5.61 -9.43 0.92
CA ASN A 33 -5.70 -8.20 0.14
C ASN A 33 -4.51 -7.27 0.37
N GLN A 34 -3.49 -7.71 1.11
CA GLN A 34 -2.28 -6.94 1.41
C GLN A 34 -1.00 -7.69 1.03
N GLU A 35 0.02 -6.93 0.65
CA GLU A 35 1.41 -7.36 0.54
C GLU A 35 2.27 -6.37 1.33
N VAL A 36 3.14 -6.87 2.20
CA VAL A 36 3.90 -6.01 3.13
C VAL A 36 5.39 -6.32 3.07
N PHE A 37 6.17 -5.32 2.67
CA PHE A 37 7.63 -5.37 2.64
C PHE A 37 8.22 -4.48 3.71
N ILE A 38 9.21 -5.00 4.44
CA ILE A 38 9.93 -4.25 5.49
C ILE A 38 11.43 -4.22 5.18
N HIS A 39 12.08 -3.14 5.59
CA HIS A 39 13.53 -3.04 5.56
C HIS A 39 14.11 -3.52 6.89
N ALA A 40 15.17 -4.33 6.84
CA ALA A 40 15.72 -5.01 8.01
C ALA A 40 16.31 -4.05 9.07
N GLU A 41 16.84 -2.90 8.64
CA GLU A 41 17.68 -2.04 9.50
C GLU A 41 17.12 -0.61 9.71
N SER A 42 16.00 -0.24 9.08
CA SER A 42 15.55 1.18 9.04
C SER A 42 14.11 1.42 9.48
N ASP A 43 13.40 0.39 9.96
CA ASP A 43 11.96 0.47 10.27
C ASP A 43 11.08 0.97 9.10
N GLN A 44 11.63 1.01 7.88
CA GLN A 44 10.91 1.38 6.67
C GLN A 44 10.01 0.25 6.20
N SER A 45 8.85 0.60 5.63
CA SER A 45 7.93 -0.39 5.08
C SER A 45 7.24 0.10 3.82
N ILE A 46 7.05 -0.79 2.84
CA ILE A 46 6.15 -0.59 1.70
C ILE A 46 4.98 -1.55 1.85
N ILE A 47 3.76 -1.02 1.81
CA ILE A 47 2.53 -1.81 1.93
C ILE A 47 1.71 -1.58 0.66
N ILE A 48 1.20 -2.67 0.09
CA ILE A 48 0.25 -2.66 -1.00
C ILE A 48 -1.05 -3.20 -0.46
N GLU A 49 -2.15 -2.49 -0.67
CA GLU A 49 -3.47 -2.90 -0.22
C GLU A 49 -4.48 -2.73 -1.35
N ILE A 50 -5.28 -3.78 -1.57
CA ILE A 50 -6.40 -3.77 -2.51
C ILE A 50 -7.67 -3.47 -1.70
N LEU A 51 -8.34 -2.37 -2.07
CA LEU A 51 -9.49 -1.81 -1.39
C LEU A 51 -10.68 -1.67 -2.33
N GLU A 52 -11.88 -1.67 -1.76
CA GLU A 52 -13.06 -1.20 -2.48
C GLU A 52 -12.91 0.28 -2.85
N ARG A 53 -13.41 0.66 -4.03
CA ARG A 53 -13.35 2.05 -4.48
C ARG A 53 -14.15 2.97 -3.56
N VAL A 54 -13.52 4.04 -3.11
CA VAL A 54 -14.21 5.11 -2.39
C VAL A 54 -15.08 5.90 -3.36
N ASN A 55 -16.39 5.82 -3.16
CA ASN A 55 -17.38 6.47 -4.02
C ASN A 55 -17.73 7.89 -3.55
N GLN A 56 -18.36 8.67 -4.43
CA GLN A 56 -18.95 9.98 -4.12
C GLN A 56 -17.96 11.07 -3.67
N VAL A 57 -16.67 10.89 -3.95
CA VAL A 57 -15.61 11.88 -3.74
C VAL A 57 -14.83 12.12 -5.03
N SER A 58 -14.23 13.29 -5.18
CA SER A 58 -13.25 13.53 -6.25
C SER A 58 -12.02 12.63 -6.06
N ASP A 59 -11.27 12.38 -7.13
CA ASP A 59 -10.07 11.55 -7.03
C ASP A 59 -9.01 12.12 -6.06
N GLU A 60 -8.87 13.45 -6.01
CA GLU A 60 -8.03 14.13 -5.01
C GLU A 60 -8.51 13.89 -3.57
N ASN A 61 -9.83 13.87 -3.35
CA ASN A 61 -10.38 13.62 -2.02
C ASN A 61 -10.34 12.13 -1.66
N ALA A 62 -10.32 11.23 -2.64
CA ALA A 62 -10.14 9.80 -2.41
C ALA A 62 -8.76 9.50 -1.80
N ILE A 63 -7.68 10.12 -2.29
CA ILE A 63 -6.36 9.90 -1.70
C ILE A 63 -6.24 10.51 -0.30
N LYS A 64 -6.90 11.64 -0.03
CA LYS A 64 -6.98 12.22 1.33
C LYS A 64 -7.72 11.29 2.28
N TYR A 65 -8.86 10.75 1.85
CA TYR A 65 -9.64 9.80 2.64
C TYR A 65 -8.80 8.57 3.05
N HIS A 66 -8.09 7.98 2.08
CA HIS A 66 -7.20 6.85 2.37
C HIS A 66 -6.03 7.23 3.29
N PHE A 67 -5.46 8.42 3.11
CA PHE A 67 -4.39 8.91 3.99
C PHE A 67 -4.88 9.12 5.43
N ASP A 68 -6.06 9.72 5.62
CA ASP A 68 -6.65 9.92 6.94
C ASP A 68 -6.92 8.57 7.63
N ALA A 69 -7.38 7.55 6.89
CA ALA A 69 -7.56 6.20 7.41
C ALA A 69 -6.23 5.54 7.84
N LEU A 70 -5.14 5.74 7.09
CA LEU A 70 -3.80 5.27 7.48
C LEU A 70 -3.31 5.94 8.77
N VAL A 71 -3.57 7.24 8.90
CA VAL A 71 -3.19 8.02 10.09
C VAL A 71 -3.99 7.55 11.32
N GLU A 72 -5.30 7.32 11.16
CA GLU A 72 -6.18 6.83 12.23
C GLU A 72 -5.76 5.42 12.70
N ALA A 73 -5.42 4.51 11.77
CA ALA A 73 -4.95 3.17 12.09
C ALA A 73 -3.64 3.13 12.90
N ASN A 74 -2.87 4.23 12.87
CA ASN A 74 -1.63 4.41 13.62
C ASN A 74 -1.82 5.13 14.97
N ASP A 75 -3.06 5.18 15.50
CA ASP A 75 -3.41 5.82 16.79
C ASP A 75 -3.07 7.33 16.85
N ALA A 76 -3.15 8.08 15.75
CA ALA A 76 -3.18 9.54 15.85
C ALA A 76 -4.48 9.99 16.54
N GLN A 77 -4.38 10.35 17.81
CA GLN A 77 -5.54 10.72 18.63
C GLN A 77 -6.05 12.15 18.36
N ASN A 78 -5.27 13.01 17.69
CA ASN A 78 -5.68 14.37 17.36
C ASN A 78 -5.43 14.71 15.88
N ILE A 79 -6.32 15.51 15.29
CA ILE A 79 -6.18 16.06 13.91
C ILE A 79 -4.89 16.89 13.74
N GLN A 80 -4.26 17.34 14.83
CA GLN A 80 -2.98 18.05 14.79
C GLN A 80 -1.76 17.11 14.72
N ASP A 81 -1.96 15.80 14.78
CA ASP A 81 -0.88 14.81 14.80
C ASP A 81 -0.43 14.41 13.39
N HIS A 82 -1.09 14.90 12.33
CA HIS A 82 -0.65 14.72 10.94
C HIS A 82 -0.73 15.99 10.09
N ILE A 83 0.18 16.10 9.12
CA ILE A 83 0.27 17.21 8.16
C ILE A 83 0.40 16.63 6.77
N VAL A 84 -0.43 17.08 5.83
CA VAL A 84 -0.24 16.81 4.40
C VAL A 84 0.77 17.81 3.84
N ASP A 85 1.86 17.30 3.26
CA ASP A 85 2.92 18.10 2.66
C ASP A 85 2.69 18.32 1.16
N LYS A 86 2.19 17.31 0.45
CA LYS A 86 2.00 17.35 -1.00
C LYS A 86 0.84 16.48 -1.44
N ILE A 87 0.06 16.95 -2.42
CA ILE A 87 -0.90 16.15 -3.17
C ILE A 87 -0.78 16.52 -4.64
N GLU A 88 -0.69 15.53 -5.51
CA GLU A 88 -0.65 15.75 -6.96
C GLU A 88 -1.22 14.57 -7.76
N ALA A 89 -1.76 14.87 -8.93
CA ALA A 89 -2.17 13.86 -9.89
C ALA A 89 -0.93 13.25 -10.57
N ILE A 90 -0.91 11.94 -10.71
CA ILE A 90 0.09 11.22 -11.49
C ILE A 90 -0.47 11.04 -12.91
N PRO A 91 0.22 11.49 -13.97
CA PRO A 91 -0.21 11.22 -15.33
C PRO A 91 -0.27 9.70 -15.58
N ILE A 92 -1.45 9.17 -15.92
CA ILE A 92 -1.64 7.73 -16.18
C ILE A 92 -0.70 7.23 -17.28
N SER A 93 -0.36 8.07 -18.25
CA SER A 93 0.62 7.76 -19.30
C SER A 93 2.05 7.50 -18.80
N SER A 94 2.35 7.86 -17.54
CA SER A 94 3.62 7.58 -16.88
C SER A 94 3.62 6.28 -16.07
N LEU A 95 2.52 5.53 -16.10
CA LEU A 95 2.31 4.26 -15.41
C LEU A 95 2.07 3.14 -16.43
N ILE A 96 2.44 1.91 -16.05
CA ILE A 96 2.29 0.73 -16.91
C ILE A 96 0.90 0.10 -16.73
N VAL A 97 0.31 0.23 -15.54
CA VAL A 97 -1.01 -0.33 -15.20
C VAL A 97 -2.07 0.15 -16.19
N GLN A 98 -2.74 -0.81 -16.82
CA GLN A 98 -3.84 -0.53 -17.73
C GLN A 98 -5.14 -0.31 -16.95
N ARG A 99 -6.16 0.24 -17.63
CA ARG A 99 -7.50 0.44 -17.06
C ARG A 99 -7.57 1.37 -15.84
N LEU A 100 -6.54 2.18 -15.58
CA LEU A 100 -6.62 3.24 -14.58
C LEU A 100 -7.63 4.30 -15.01
N SER A 101 -8.52 4.71 -14.09
CA SER A 101 -9.32 5.92 -14.24
C SER A 101 -8.53 7.16 -13.82
N SER A 102 -7.68 7.00 -12.80
CA SER A 102 -6.89 8.08 -12.21
C SER A 102 -5.79 7.51 -11.31
N ALA A 103 -4.76 8.31 -11.09
CA ALA A 103 -3.68 7.99 -10.17
C ALA A 103 -3.26 9.27 -9.43
N TRP A 104 -3.02 9.16 -8.14
CA TRP A 104 -2.68 10.28 -7.28
C TRP A 104 -1.54 9.92 -6.34
N TYR A 105 -0.77 10.93 -5.99
CA TYR A 105 0.31 10.85 -5.02
C TYR A 105 0.03 11.83 -3.89
N LEU A 106 0.27 11.40 -2.65
CA LEU A 106 0.20 12.22 -1.45
C LEU A 106 1.42 11.92 -0.59
N SER A 107 2.03 12.95 -0.02
CA SER A 107 2.98 12.79 1.08
C SER A 107 2.56 13.63 2.27
N GLY A 108 2.77 13.09 3.46
CA GLY A 108 2.48 13.78 4.71
C GLY A 108 3.23 13.16 5.87
N ARG A 109 3.29 13.88 6.98
CA ARG A 109 3.99 13.45 8.19
C ARG A 109 3.00 13.18 9.30
N GLN A 110 3.26 12.14 10.08
CA GLN A 110 2.49 11.78 11.26
C GLN A 110 3.42 11.65 12.46
N GLN A 111 2.98 12.15 13.60
CA GLN A 111 3.65 11.91 14.88
C GLN A 111 2.98 10.72 15.57
N VAL A 112 3.70 9.62 15.72
CA VAL A 112 3.22 8.38 16.33
C VAL A 112 3.86 8.21 17.71
N SER A 113 3.03 8.05 18.74
CA SER A 113 3.47 7.63 20.08
C SER A 113 3.21 6.13 20.24
N LYS A 114 4.25 5.30 20.21
CA LYS A 114 4.10 3.86 20.49
C LYS A 114 3.97 3.65 22.01
N TYR A 115 2.94 2.92 22.44
CA TYR A 115 2.80 2.29 23.77
C TYR A 115 3.34 3.05 25.00
N HIS A 116 2.60 4.04 25.50
CA HIS A 116 2.89 4.71 26.79
C HIS A 116 4.28 5.37 26.93
N GLU A 117 5.08 5.43 25.86
CA GLU A 117 6.35 6.17 25.86
C GLU A 117 6.10 7.65 25.55
N GLN A 118 6.88 8.54 26.19
CA GLN A 118 6.93 9.96 25.82
C GLN A 118 7.65 10.21 24.48
N ALA A 119 8.15 9.13 23.86
CA ALA A 119 8.78 9.06 22.56
C ALA A 119 7.79 9.36 21.42
N LYS A 120 7.94 10.53 20.80
CA LYS A 120 7.20 10.91 19.60
C LYS A 120 8.02 10.54 18.38
N ASN A 121 7.67 9.45 17.71
CA ASN A 121 8.31 9.07 16.45
C ASN A 121 7.66 9.86 15.31
N LEU A 122 8.46 10.58 14.53
CA LEU A 122 7.97 11.27 13.34
C LEU A 122 8.13 10.35 12.15
N VAL A 123 7.03 10.03 11.47
CA VAL A 123 7.02 9.17 10.29
C VAL A 123 6.61 10.00 9.08
N HIS A 124 7.40 9.95 8.01
CA HIS A 124 6.98 10.42 6.70
C HIS A 124 6.21 9.28 6.03
N ILE A 125 5.04 9.59 5.51
CA ILE A 125 4.18 8.62 4.85
C ILE A 125 3.97 9.13 3.42
N HIS A 126 4.34 8.29 2.47
CA HIS A 126 4.12 8.50 1.05
C HIS A 126 3.04 7.54 0.57
N VAL A 127 2.08 8.02 -0.20
CA VAL A 127 0.93 7.25 -0.65
C VAL A 127 0.77 7.44 -2.15
N CYS A 128 0.67 6.33 -2.88
CA CYS A 128 0.23 6.29 -4.26
C CYS A 128 -1.13 5.58 -4.31
N LEU A 129 -2.14 6.28 -4.82
CA LEU A 129 -3.46 5.73 -5.08
C LEU A 129 -3.62 5.45 -6.57
N LEU A 130 -3.83 4.19 -6.93
CA LEU A 130 -4.11 3.73 -8.28
C LEU A 130 -5.57 3.30 -8.37
N ARG A 131 -6.39 4.05 -9.11
CA ARG A 131 -7.84 3.80 -9.18
C ARG A 131 -8.18 3.06 -10.46
N LEU A 132 -8.70 1.84 -10.37
CA LEU A 132 -9.17 1.09 -11.53
C LEU A 132 -10.53 1.62 -12.00
N GLY A 133 -10.66 1.79 -13.31
CA GLY A 133 -11.87 2.26 -13.97
C GLY A 133 -12.76 1.15 -14.53
N GLY A 134 -13.96 1.53 -14.96
CA GLY A 134 -14.95 0.60 -15.50
C GLY A 134 -15.63 -0.20 -14.40
N ASP A 135 -15.76 -1.51 -14.63
CA ASP A 135 -16.48 -2.47 -13.79
C ASP A 135 -15.69 -2.99 -12.58
N LEU A 136 -14.38 -2.75 -12.48
CA LEU A 136 -13.57 -3.28 -11.39
C LEU A 136 -13.75 -2.54 -10.06
N ALA A 137 -14.15 -1.25 -10.10
CA ALA A 137 -14.43 -0.41 -8.93
C ALA A 137 -13.48 -0.67 -7.73
N THR A 138 -12.16 -0.69 -8.00
CA THR A 138 -11.12 -0.99 -7.01
C THR A 138 -10.19 0.22 -6.84
N ASP A 139 -9.79 0.48 -5.60
CA ASP A 139 -8.68 1.37 -5.26
C ASP A 139 -7.48 0.49 -4.82
N ILE A 140 -6.32 0.67 -5.45
CA ILE A 140 -5.06 0.05 -5.02
C ILE A 140 -4.24 1.12 -4.32
N LEU A 141 -3.97 0.91 -3.05
CA LEU A 141 -3.21 1.82 -2.20
C LEU A 141 -1.80 1.27 -2.00
N ILE A 142 -0.79 2.06 -2.36
CA ILE A 142 0.61 1.73 -2.11
C ILE A 142 1.15 2.78 -1.15
N SER A 143 1.52 2.38 0.06
CA SER A 143 2.08 3.28 1.07
C SER A 143 3.55 2.95 1.36
N PHE A 144 4.34 3.98 1.61
CA PHE A 144 5.72 3.89 2.07
C PHE A 144 5.89 4.70 3.34
N ASN A 145 6.20 4.00 4.44
CA ASN A 145 6.46 4.58 5.74
C ASN A 145 7.96 4.73 5.93
N ASP A 146 8.40 5.95 6.19
CA ASP A 146 9.80 6.34 6.34
C ASP A 146 10.00 7.08 7.67
N PRO A 147 10.47 6.40 8.73
CA PRO A 147 10.73 7.01 10.03
C PRO A 147 11.83 8.09 9.96
N ILE A 148 11.52 9.33 10.35
CA ILE A 148 12.45 10.48 10.34
C ILE A 148 13.14 10.67 11.70
N LEU A 149 12.40 10.56 12.79
CA LEU A 149 12.90 10.69 14.15
C LEU A 149 12.47 9.46 14.94
N ILE A 150 13.45 8.68 15.36
CA ILE A 150 13.30 7.60 16.34
C ILE A 150 13.85 8.19 17.63
N SER A 151 13.00 8.39 18.64
CA SER A 151 13.50 9.01 19.88
C SER A 151 14.53 8.11 20.56
N GLU A 152 15.48 8.70 21.29
CA GLU A 152 16.56 7.96 21.96
C GLU A 152 16.08 6.88 22.95
N GLN A 153 14.84 7.00 23.40
CA GLN A 153 14.20 6.13 24.39
C GLN A 153 13.34 5.03 23.77
N SER A 154 13.17 5.02 22.45
CA SER A 154 12.36 3.99 21.79
C SER A 154 13.11 2.67 21.70
N SER A 155 12.37 1.57 21.79
CA SER A 155 12.92 0.20 21.66
C SER A 155 13.61 -0.07 20.31
N SER A 156 13.34 0.75 19.29
CA SER A 156 14.02 0.73 17.97
C SER A 156 15.38 1.46 17.94
N ASN A 157 15.82 2.07 19.05
CA ASN A 157 16.99 2.94 19.06
C ASN A 157 18.34 2.20 19.19
N ASN A 158 18.31 0.90 19.50
CA ASN A 158 19.49 0.06 19.41
C ASN A 158 19.58 -0.49 17.98
N GLU A 159 20.58 -0.03 17.21
CA GLU A 159 21.03 -0.56 15.90
C GLU A 159 20.49 0.10 14.62
N GLN A 160 20.15 1.39 14.62
CA GLN A 160 20.14 2.15 13.35
C GLN A 160 21.59 2.27 12.84
N ASN A 161 21.96 1.43 11.87
CA ASN A 161 23.24 1.50 11.19
C ASN A 161 23.22 2.72 10.24
N PRO A 162 23.98 3.80 10.49
CA PRO A 162 23.98 4.99 9.63
C PRO A 162 24.55 4.71 8.22
N ASN A 163 25.09 3.52 7.98
CA ASN A 163 25.53 3.04 6.66
C ASN A 163 24.52 2.10 5.98
N ALA A 164 23.39 1.78 6.62
CA ALA A 164 22.32 1.01 6.00
C ALA A 164 21.81 1.78 4.77
N SER A 165 21.76 1.13 3.62
CA SER A 165 21.21 1.72 2.40
C SER A 165 19.68 1.73 2.49
N GLN A 166 19.16 2.69 3.25
CA GLN A 166 17.72 2.95 3.38
C GLN A 166 17.07 3.10 2.00
N TRP A 167 15.80 2.72 1.89
CA TRP A 167 15.02 3.01 0.69
C TRP A 167 14.80 4.49 0.57
N THR A 168 14.90 4.98 -0.67
CA THR A 168 14.66 6.38 -0.99
C THR A 168 13.29 6.57 -1.60
N LEU A 169 12.82 7.82 -1.67
CA LEU A 169 11.64 8.15 -2.46
C LEU A 169 11.76 7.70 -3.92
N ASN A 170 12.97 7.71 -4.49
CA ASN A 170 13.20 7.22 -5.84
C ASN A 170 13.05 5.68 -5.96
N ASP A 171 13.29 4.92 -4.90
CA ASP A 171 12.99 3.48 -4.88
C ASP A 171 11.48 3.24 -4.83
N PHE A 172 10.76 4.02 -4.03
CA PHE A 172 9.30 3.99 -3.99
C PHE A 172 8.66 4.39 -5.33
N GLU A 173 9.17 5.44 -5.98
CA GLU A 173 8.71 5.83 -7.31
C GLU A 173 8.96 4.75 -8.36
N GLN A 174 10.13 4.13 -8.33
CA GLN A 174 10.41 3.01 -9.23
C GLN A 174 9.50 1.81 -8.95
N PHE A 175 9.16 1.54 -7.69
CA PHE A 175 8.20 0.50 -7.31
C PHE A 175 6.85 0.76 -7.98
N PHE A 176 6.17 1.87 -7.67
CA PHE A 176 4.80 2.08 -8.16
C PHE A 176 4.73 2.33 -9.68
N ARG A 177 5.80 2.87 -10.30
CA ARG A 177 5.86 3.02 -11.76
C ARG A 177 6.08 1.70 -12.50
N SER A 178 6.71 0.73 -11.85
CA SER A 178 6.91 -0.61 -12.41
C SER A 178 5.74 -1.56 -12.16
N PHE A 179 4.81 -1.17 -11.29
CA PHE A 179 3.61 -1.90 -10.91
C PHE A 179 2.77 -2.20 -12.15
N ASP A 180 2.44 -3.47 -12.32
CA ASP A 180 1.85 -3.98 -13.55
C ASP A 180 0.92 -5.13 -13.19
N ILE A 181 -0.35 -4.96 -13.55
CA ILE A 181 -1.41 -5.94 -13.32
C ILE A 181 -1.43 -6.86 -14.53
N VAL A 182 -1.02 -8.12 -14.32
CA VAL A 182 -0.96 -9.14 -15.37
C VAL A 182 -2.22 -9.99 -15.42
N ASP A 183 -2.95 -10.10 -14.31
CA ASP A 183 -4.25 -10.78 -14.23
C ASP A 183 -5.29 -9.92 -13.53
N TYR A 184 -6.26 -9.41 -14.29
CA TYR A 184 -7.37 -8.62 -13.77
C TYR A 184 -8.48 -9.48 -13.15
N GLY A 185 -8.43 -10.81 -13.29
CA GLY A 185 -9.32 -11.73 -12.59
C GLY A 185 -9.26 -11.57 -11.06
N LEU A 186 -8.15 -11.05 -10.54
CA LEU A 186 -7.96 -10.69 -9.13
C LEU A 186 -9.06 -9.75 -8.58
N PHE A 187 -9.63 -8.89 -9.42
CA PHE A 187 -10.60 -7.86 -9.01
C PHE A 187 -12.05 -8.23 -9.30
N VAL A 188 -12.29 -9.42 -9.89
CA VAL A 188 -13.64 -9.86 -10.23
C VAL A 188 -14.10 -10.82 -9.13
N PRO A 189 -15.29 -10.60 -8.51
CA PRO A 189 -15.85 -11.56 -7.57
C PRO A 189 -16.00 -12.93 -8.26
N GLU A 190 -15.63 -14.01 -7.58
CA GLU A 190 -15.87 -15.36 -8.11
C GLU A 190 -17.37 -15.51 -8.41
N SER A 191 -17.72 -15.68 -9.68
CA SER A 191 -19.09 -16.02 -10.05
C SER A 191 -19.39 -17.41 -9.51
N ASN A 192 -20.27 -17.52 -8.51
CA ASN A 192 -20.77 -18.78 -7.98
C ASN A 192 -21.23 -19.70 -9.12
N ASN A 193 -20.41 -20.68 -9.48
CA ASN A 193 -20.81 -21.79 -10.35
C ASN A 193 -21.67 -22.77 -9.55
N GLU A 194 -22.88 -22.37 -9.14
CA GLU A 194 -23.94 -23.33 -8.83
C GLU A 194 -24.53 -23.82 -10.16
N THR A 195 -23.82 -24.76 -10.78
CA THR A 195 -24.35 -25.50 -11.93
C THR A 195 -25.45 -26.43 -11.43
N SER A 196 -26.64 -26.21 -11.98
CA SER A 196 -27.85 -27.02 -11.88
C SER A 196 -27.59 -28.54 -11.81
N GLN A 197 -27.79 -29.12 -10.64
CA GLN A 197 -28.26 -30.48 -10.41
C GLN A 197 -29.46 -30.29 -9.46
N SER A 198 -30.70 -30.71 -9.69
CA SER A 198 -31.25 -31.77 -10.53
C SER A 198 -32.78 -31.57 -10.51
N SER A 199 -33.38 -31.19 -11.64
CA SER A 199 -34.82 -31.37 -11.86
C SER A 199 -35.01 -32.68 -12.61
N ASN A 200 -35.22 -33.76 -11.88
CA ASN A 200 -35.86 -34.98 -12.37
C ASN A 200 -36.35 -35.79 -11.16
N ILE A 201 -37.48 -36.49 -11.36
CA ILE A 201 -38.20 -37.40 -10.45
C ILE A 201 -39.21 -36.63 -9.56
N ASP A 202 -40.54 -36.81 -9.61
CA ASP A 202 -41.37 -37.88 -10.20
C ASP A 202 -42.77 -37.34 -10.57
N MET A 203 -43.27 -37.79 -11.72
CA MET A 203 -44.70 -37.84 -12.03
C MET A 203 -45.11 -39.30 -11.87
N SER A 204 -45.86 -39.63 -10.82
CA SER A 204 -46.65 -40.85 -10.65
C SER A 204 -47.68 -40.63 -9.55
#